data_AF-A0A832RHJ5-F1
#
_entry.id   AF-A0A832RHJ5-F1
#
_cell.length_a   1.000
_cell.length_b   1.000
_cell.length_c   1.000
_cell.angle_alpha   90.00
_cell.angle_beta   90.00
_cell.angle_gamma   90.00
#
_symmetry.space_group_name_H-M   'P 1'
#
loop_
_entity.id
_entity.type
_entity.pdbx_description
1 polymer ?
#
loop_
_entity_poly.entity_id
_entity_poly.type
_entity_poly.pdbx_seq_one_letter_code
_entity_poly.pdbx_strand_id
1 'polypeptide(L)'
;MLKENESRTCDTSLWDHVYHPKRLQVLQECKTVSGIIESIKSEKDGDLHIRLKLDSQYVNLLTTANHVHQRGDMVLEPICQKKVTQKDAVSSCVSFDRRLTIPPVGSHVRVVGSYVLDLEHGSWAEIHPVTSFQKIS
;
A
#
# COMPACT_ATOMS: atom_id res chain seq x y z
N MET A 1 -5.44 -18.58 22.85
CA MET A 1 -4.70 -17.30 22.78
C MET A 1 -3.48 -17.50 21.92
N LEU A 2 -3.48 -16.96 20.70
CA LEU A 2 -2.27 -16.68 19.94
C LEU A 2 -2.52 -15.29 19.35
N LYS A 3 -1.82 -14.28 19.87
CA LYS A 3 -1.74 -12.98 19.21
C LYS A 3 -0.72 -13.16 18.09
N GLU A 4 -1.18 -13.15 16.84
CA GLU A 4 -0.26 -13.10 15.71
C GLU A 4 0.56 -11.82 15.82
N ASN A 5 1.87 -12.00 15.88
CA ASN A 5 2.85 -10.94 15.94
C ASN A 5 2.87 -10.28 14.56
N GLU A 6 2.02 -9.26 14.34
CA GLU A 6 2.06 -8.43 13.13
C GLU A 6 3.50 -7.91 12.98
N SER A 7 4.18 -8.43 11.95
CA SER A 7 5.54 -8.09 11.62
C SER A 7 5.72 -6.57 11.59
N ARG A 8 6.60 -6.04 12.45
CA ARG A 8 7.08 -4.65 12.38
C ARG A 8 8.10 -4.45 11.26
N THR A 9 8.52 -5.54 10.61
CA THR A 9 9.51 -5.54 9.53
C THR A 9 8.81 -5.72 8.20
N CYS A 10 9.31 -5.01 7.19
CA CYS A 10 8.81 -5.15 5.83
C CYS A 10 9.22 -6.49 5.25
N ASP A 11 8.37 -7.03 4.39
CA ASP A 11 8.63 -8.26 3.66
C ASP A 11 9.12 -7.93 2.26
N THR A 12 10.42 -8.10 2.03
CA THR A 12 11.06 -7.74 0.77
C THR A 12 10.68 -8.69 -0.36
N SER A 13 10.22 -9.92 -0.09
CA SER A 13 9.81 -10.84 -1.14
C SER A 13 8.53 -10.40 -1.85
N LEU A 14 7.79 -9.44 -1.29
CA LEU A 14 6.64 -8.83 -1.96
C LEU A 14 7.03 -8.11 -3.25
N TRP A 15 8.26 -7.61 -3.37
CA TRP A 15 8.73 -6.93 -4.57
C TRP A 15 8.77 -7.83 -5.81
N ASP A 16 8.91 -9.15 -5.64
CA ASP A 16 8.86 -10.13 -6.75
C ASP A 16 7.48 -10.19 -7.42
N HIS A 17 6.46 -9.64 -6.76
CA HIS A 17 5.06 -9.67 -7.19
C HIS A 17 4.50 -8.29 -7.53
N VAL A 18 5.32 -7.23 -7.44
CA VAL A 18 4.91 -5.89 -7.86
C VAL A 18 4.85 -5.85 -9.38
N TYR A 19 3.67 -5.55 -9.94
CA TYR A 19 3.55 -5.25 -11.36
C TYR A 19 4.29 -3.94 -11.68
N HIS A 20 5.03 -3.88 -12.80
CA HIS A 20 5.82 -2.70 -13.24
C HIS A 20 6.68 -2.04 -12.14
N PRO A 21 7.60 -2.77 -11.48
CA PRO A 21 8.35 -2.23 -10.33
C PRO A 21 9.30 -1.09 -10.71
N LYS A 22 9.73 -1.02 -11.98
CA LYS A 22 10.63 0.05 -12.48
C LYS A 22 10.00 1.45 -12.45
N ARG A 23 8.67 1.56 -12.36
CA ARG A 23 8.00 2.86 -12.22
C ARG A 23 8.14 3.44 -10.81
N LEU A 24 8.52 2.62 -9.83
CA LEU A 24 8.56 3.00 -8.43
C LEU A 24 9.97 3.43 -8.04
N GLN A 25 10.09 4.67 -7.54
CA GLN A 25 11.30 5.13 -6.87
C GLN A 25 11.20 4.81 -5.39
N VAL A 26 12.00 3.86 -4.91
CA VAL A 26 12.05 3.51 -3.48
C VAL A 26 12.79 4.60 -2.70
N LEU A 27 12.11 5.21 -1.73
CA LEU A 27 12.69 6.21 -0.83
C LEU A 27 13.10 5.60 0.51
N GLN A 28 12.29 4.67 1.04
CA GLN A 28 12.64 3.88 2.22
C GLN A 28 12.11 2.46 2.04
N GLU A 29 12.99 1.46 2.09
CA GLU A 29 12.63 0.04 1.95
C GLU A 29 11.64 -0.43 3.02
N CYS A 30 11.71 0.18 4.21
CA CYS A 30 10.74 -0.09 5.24
C CYS A 30 10.31 1.14 6.01
N LYS A 31 9.00 1.41 5.96
CA LYS A 31 8.35 2.53 6.62
C LYS A 31 7.13 2.05 7.38
N THR A 32 6.90 2.68 8.53
CA THR A 32 5.65 2.58 9.28
C THR A 32 4.98 3.94 9.32
N VAL A 33 3.70 3.97 8.95
CA VAL A 33 2.82 5.14 9.06
C VAL A 33 1.55 4.77 9.79
N SER A 34 0.78 5.75 10.24
CA SER A 34 -0.58 5.56 10.72
C SER A 34 -1.53 6.61 10.18
N GLY A 35 -2.82 6.27 10.15
CA GLY A 35 -3.86 7.11 9.59
C GLY A 35 -5.21 6.41 9.51
N ILE A 36 -6.21 7.10 8.97
CA ILE A 36 -7.59 6.62 8.82
C ILE A 36 -7.81 6.18 7.38
N ILE A 37 -8.38 4.98 7.18
CA ILE A 37 -8.75 4.50 5.85
C ILE A 37 -9.97 5.28 5.35
N GLU A 38 -9.80 6.06 4.29
CA GLU A 38 -10.87 6.89 3.70
C GLU A 38 -11.59 6.18 2.55
N SER A 39 -10.89 5.29 1.82
CA SER A 39 -11.52 4.47 0.78
C SER A 39 -10.69 3.24 0.42
N ILE A 40 -11.36 2.21 -0.06
CA ILE A 40 -10.75 0.98 -0.60
C ILE A 40 -11.34 0.76 -1.99
N LYS A 41 -10.50 0.63 -3.00
CA LYS A 41 -10.88 0.29 -4.37
C LYS A 41 -10.06 -0.91 -4.84
N SER A 42 -10.65 -1.75 -5.69
CA SER A 42 -9.93 -2.81 -6.39
C SER A 42 -9.47 -2.32 -7.76
N GLU A 43 -8.22 -2.57 -8.10
CA GLU A 43 -7.64 -2.24 -9.40
C GLU A 43 -7.55 -3.48 -10.30
N LYS A 44 -7.30 -3.24 -11.60
CA LYS A 44 -7.35 -4.31 -12.61
C LYS A 44 -6.15 -5.24 -12.55
N ASP A 45 -5.02 -4.77 -12.05
CA ASP A 45 -3.80 -5.55 -11.80
C ASP A 45 -3.94 -6.54 -10.63
N GLY A 46 -5.02 -6.43 -9.85
CA GLY A 46 -5.30 -7.27 -8.70
C GLY A 46 -4.94 -6.63 -7.37
N ASP A 47 -4.37 -5.42 -7.38
CA ASP A 47 -4.02 -4.69 -6.18
C ASP A 47 -5.26 -4.00 -5.59
N LEU A 48 -5.11 -3.52 -4.36
CA LEU A 48 -6.07 -2.61 -3.75
C LEU A 48 -5.49 -1.21 -3.72
N HIS A 49 -6.19 -0.26 -4.34
CA HIS A 49 -5.91 1.16 -4.16
C HIS A 49 -6.62 1.66 -2.89
N ILE A 50 -5.87 1.86 -1.82
CA ILE A 50 -6.41 2.35 -0.54
C ILE A 50 -5.92 3.78 -0.31
N ARG A 51 -6.84 4.67 0.06
CA ARG A 51 -6.47 6.02 0.53
C ARG A 51 -6.43 6.04 2.05
N LEU A 52 -5.28 6.45 2.57
CA LEU A 52 -5.02 6.59 3.99
C LEU A 52 -4.80 8.07 4.31
N LYS A 53 -5.73 8.66 5.06
CA LYS A 53 -5.54 9.98 5.64
C LYS A 53 -4.54 9.87 6.78
N LEU A 54 -3.32 10.34 6.53
CA LEU A 54 -2.21 10.23 7.47
C LEU A 54 -2.46 10.99 8.78
N ASP A 55 -1.97 10.44 9.88
CA ASP A 55 -1.84 11.19 11.13
C ASP A 55 -0.88 12.36 10.93
N SER A 56 -1.08 13.43 11.72
CA SER A 56 -0.37 14.71 11.57
C SER A 56 1.15 14.59 11.55
N GLN A 57 1.72 13.64 12.28
CA GLN A 57 3.17 13.40 12.32
C GLN A 57 3.77 12.83 11.02
N TYR A 58 2.94 12.34 10.10
CA TYR A 58 3.36 11.73 8.83
C TYR A 58 2.97 12.54 7.59
N VAL A 59 2.22 13.63 7.71
CA VAL A 59 1.71 14.40 6.55
C VAL A 59 2.81 14.98 5.68
N ASN A 60 4.03 15.14 6.21
CA ASN A 60 5.21 15.58 5.47
C ASN A 60 5.73 14.53 4.45
N LEU A 61 5.18 13.31 4.45
CA LEU A 61 5.46 12.28 3.45
C LEU A 61 4.65 12.47 2.17
N LEU A 62 3.61 13.30 2.19
CA LEU A 62 2.77 13.52 1.01
C LEU A 62 3.46 14.45 0.01
N THR A 63 3.26 14.17 -1.28
CA THR A 63 3.69 15.06 -2.35
C THR A 63 2.53 15.91 -2.87
N THR A 64 2.84 16.91 -3.69
CA THR A 64 1.81 17.69 -4.39
C THR A 64 0.85 16.79 -5.18
N ALA A 65 1.34 15.70 -5.78
CA ALA A 65 0.50 14.78 -6.53
C ALA A 65 -0.51 14.01 -5.65
N ASN A 66 -0.16 13.69 -4.40
CA ASN A 66 -1.14 13.15 -3.45
C ASN A 66 -2.28 14.16 -3.21
N HIS A 67 -1.94 15.44 -3.02
CA HIS A 67 -2.96 16.47 -2.79
C HIS A 67 -3.86 16.67 -4.01
N VAL A 68 -3.28 16.70 -5.21
CA VAL A 68 -4.02 16.97 -6.45
C VAL A 68 -4.87 15.76 -6.87
N HIS A 69 -4.33 14.55 -6.80
CA HIS A 69 -4.95 13.36 -7.39
C HIS A 69 -5.56 12.39 -6.35
N GLN A 70 -5.06 12.42 -5.12
CA GLN A 70 -5.44 11.48 -4.05
C GLN A 70 -6.13 12.18 -2.87
N ARG A 71 -6.60 13.41 -3.06
CA ARG A 71 -7.30 14.23 -2.04
C ARG A 71 -6.48 14.50 -0.77
N GLY A 72 -5.15 14.46 -0.89
CA GLY A 72 -4.26 14.64 0.25
C GLY A 72 -4.08 13.39 1.10
N ASP A 73 -4.39 12.22 0.56
CA ASP A 73 -4.18 10.93 1.22
C ASP A 73 -2.94 10.23 0.67
N MET A 74 -2.32 9.41 1.52
CA MET A 74 -1.30 8.43 1.11
C MET A 74 -2.01 7.28 0.38
N VAL A 75 -1.44 6.83 -0.73
CA VAL A 75 -1.90 5.60 -1.41
C VAL A 75 -1.24 4.41 -0.72
N LEU A 76 -2.01 3.35 -0.46
CA LEU A 76 -1.47 2.06 -0.04
C LEU A 76 -1.85 1.04 -1.10
N GLU A 77 -0.88 0.23 -1.51
CA GLU A 77 -1.06 -0.85 -2.49
C GLU A 77 -0.78 -2.23 -1.87
N PRO A 78 -1.78 -2.86 -1.22
CA PRO A 78 -1.79 -4.29 -0.98
C PRO A 78 -1.84 -5.05 -2.31
N ILE A 79 -0.71 -5.65 -2.68
CA ILE A 79 -0.57 -6.30 -3.98
C ILE A 79 -1.34 -7.61 -4.08
N CYS A 80 -1.84 -7.92 -5.28
CA CYS A 80 -2.42 -9.20 -5.67
C CYS A 80 -3.57 -9.71 -4.76
N GLN A 81 -4.31 -8.81 -4.10
CA GLN A 81 -5.40 -9.17 -3.17
C GLN A 81 -6.72 -9.53 -3.87
N LYS A 82 -6.88 -9.18 -5.14
CA LYS A 82 -8.09 -9.38 -5.95
C LYS A 82 -7.78 -10.12 -7.24
N LYS A 83 -8.84 -10.52 -7.95
CA LYS A 83 -8.73 -11.18 -9.24
C LYS A 83 -8.13 -10.22 -10.26
N VAL A 84 -6.98 -10.59 -10.83
CA VAL A 84 -6.36 -9.86 -11.93
C VAL A 84 -7.27 -9.92 -13.17
N THR A 85 -7.54 -8.76 -13.76
CA THR A 85 -8.30 -8.60 -15.01
C THR A 85 -7.49 -7.89 -16.11
N GLN A 86 -6.39 -7.26 -15.74
CA GLN A 86 -5.42 -6.66 -16.64
C GLN A 86 -4.40 -7.71 -17.11
N LYS A 87 -4.24 -7.85 -18.43
CA LYS A 87 -3.54 -8.99 -19.04
C LYS A 87 -2.04 -9.02 -18.73
N ASP A 88 -1.38 -7.89 -18.74
CA ASP A 88 0.07 -7.76 -18.50
C ASP A 88 0.45 -7.83 -17.01
N ALA A 89 -0.51 -7.68 -16.09
CA ALA A 89 -0.31 -7.86 -14.65
C ALA A 89 -0.43 -9.32 -14.19
N VAL A 90 -0.96 -10.22 -15.01
CA VAL A 90 -1.25 -11.62 -14.62
C VAL A 90 -0.03 -12.33 -14.06
N SER A 91 1.13 -12.19 -14.70
CA SER A 91 2.35 -12.88 -14.28
C SER A 91 2.84 -12.46 -12.90
N SER A 92 2.63 -11.20 -12.51
CA SER A 92 3.08 -10.67 -11.22
C SER A 92 2.37 -11.35 -10.04
N CYS A 93 1.12 -11.77 -10.22
CA CYS A 93 0.34 -12.40 -9.15
C CYS A 93 0.30 -13.94 -9.23
N VAL A 94 1.06 -14.56 -10.13
CA VAL A 94 1.17 -16.02 -10.20
C VAL A 94 1.80 -16.54 -8.91
N SER A 95 1.19 -17.58 -8.33
CA SER A 95 1.63 -18.23 -7.09
C SER A 95 1.69 -17.32 -5.85
N PHE A 96 1.06 -16.13 -5.90
CA PHE A 96 0.95 -15.27 -4.72
C PHE A 96 -0.19 -15.74 -3.81
N ASP A 97 0.14 -16.18 -2.61
CA ASP A 97 -0.79 -16.77 -1.65
C ASP A 97 -1.08 -15.88 -0.42
N ARG A 98 -0.29 -14.83 -0.22
CA ARG A 98 -0.47 -13.92 0.91
C ARG A 98 -1.77 -13.13 0.79
N ARG A 99 -2.58 -13.19 1.85
CA ARG A 99 -3.82 -12.42 1.99
C ARG A 99 -3.74 -11.53 3.21
N LEU A 100 -3.96 -10.24 3.01
CA LEU A 100 -4.03 -9.27 4.10
C LEU A 100 -5.49 -9.11 4.56
N THR A 101 -5.70 -9.10 5.87
CA THR A 101 -6.97 -8.66 6.44
C THR A 101 -6.98 -7.14 6.45
N ILE A 102 -7.72 -6.53 5.52
CA ILE A 102 -7.81 -5.06 5.38
C ILE A 102 -8.89 -4.54 6.34
N PRO A 103 -8.55 -3.67 7.33
CA PRO A 103 -9.56 -3.04 8.16
C PRO A 103 -10.54 -2.19 7.33
N PRO A 104 -11.83 -2.10 7.72
CA PRO A 104 -12.82 -1.35 6.93
C PRO A 104 -12.53 0.15 6.94
N VAL A 105 -13.12 0.85 5.94
CA VAL A 105 -13.16 2.32 5.88
C VAL A 105 -13.58 2.91 7.23
N GLY A 106 -12.91 3.98 7.65
CA GLY A 106 -13.06 4.62 8.96
C GLY A 106 -12.19 4.01 10.07
N SER A 107 -11.49 2.90 9.83
CA SER A 107 -10.56 2.35 10.82
C SER A 107 -9.27 3.18 10.89
N HIS A 108 -8.83 3.50 12.12
CA HIS A 108 -7.47 3.98 12.38
C HIS A 108 -6.51 2.79 12.36
N VAL A 109 -5.45 2.89 11.57
CA VAL A 109 -4.55 1.77 11.30
C VAL A 109 -3.10 2.23 11.36
N ARG A 110 -2.23 1.31 11.79
CA ARG A 110 -0.80 1.34 11.52
C ARG A 110 -0.51 0.46 10.31
N VAL A 111 0.27 0.97 9.38
CA VAL A 111 0.62 0.28 8.12
C VAL A 111 2.13 0.19 8.00
N VAL A 112 2.62 -0.98 7.59
CA VAL A 112 4.05 -1.25 7.33
C VAL A 112 4.23 -1.63 5.86
N GLY A 113 5.22 -1.06 5.19
CA GLY A 113 5.58 -1.40 3.81
C GLY A 113 6.69 -0.52 3.27
N SER A 114 6.99 -0.64 1.97
CA SER A 114 8.00 0.20 1.31
C SER A 114 7.41 1.57 1.00
N TYR A 115 8.13 2.64 1.31
CA TYR A 115 7.73 4.01 0.96
C TYR A 115 8.35 4.41 -0.38
N VAL A 116 7.51 4.73 -1.35
CA VAL A 116 7.92 4.93 -2.74
C VAL A 116 7.24 6.16 -3.35
N LEU A 117 7.78 6.63 -4.47
CA LEU A 117 7.08 7.51 -5.41
C LEU A 117 6.71 6.71 -6.66
N ASP A 118 5.47 6.83 -7.13
CA ASP A 118 5.06 6.28 -8.43
C ASP A 118 5.29 7.31 -9.54
N LEU A 119 6.37 7.11 -10.30
CA LEU A 119 6.83 8.04 -11.34
C LEU A 119 5.91 8.13 -12.55
N GLU A 120 5.05 7.13 -12.77
CA GLU A 120 4.06 7.15 -13.87
C GLU A 120 2.75 7.82 -13.46
N HIS A 121 2.56 8.12 -12.16
CA HIS A 121 1.37 8.75 -11.60
C HIS A 121 1.66 10.13 -10.98
N GLY A 122 2.52 10.91 -11.64
CA GLY A 122 2.87 12.25 -11.18
C GLY A 122 3.71 12.28 -9.91
N SER A 123 4.34 11.16 -9.55
CA SER A 123 5.16 11.01 -8.35
C SER A 123 4.38 11.24 -7.06
N TRP A 124 3.15 10.72 -6.98
CA TRP A 124 2.49 10.61 -5.68
C TRP A 124 3.22 9.57 -4.81
N ALA A 125 3.21 9.83 -3.51
CA ALA A 125 3.74 8.95 -2.49
C ALA A 125 2.81 7.77 -2.23
N GLU A 126 3.40 6.59 -2.09
CA GLU A 126 2.70 5.35 -1.74
C GLU A 126 3.41 4.55 -0.63
N ILE A 127 2.65 3.72 0.08
CA ILE A 127 3.19 2.51 0.70
C ILE A 127 2.92 1.34 -0.25
N HIS A 128 3.94 0.91 -0.98
CA HIS A 128 3.86 -0.09 -2.04
C HIS A 128 5.17 -0.88 -2.14
N PRO A 129 5.17 -2.21 -1.91
CA PRO A 129 4.02 -3.01 -1.48
C PRO A 129 3.73 -2.85 0.01
N VAL A 130 2.46 -3.01 0.40
CA VAL A 130 2.08 -3.10 1.82
C VAL A 130 2.45 -4.47 2.39
N THR A 131 3.16 -4.47 3.51
CA THR A 131 3.46 -5.68 4.30
C THR A 131 2.36 -6.00 5.31
N SER A 132 1.89 -5.05 6.10
CA SER A 132 0.88 -5.34 7.12
C SER A 132 -0.01 -4.15 7.43
N PHE A 133 -1.21 -4.48 7.92
CA PHE A 133 -2.12 -3.56 8.60
C PHE A 133 -2.24 -4.02 10.03
N GLN A 134 -2.34 -3.06 10.93
CA GLN A 134 -2.79 -3.28 12.30
C GLN A 134 -3.83 -2.23 12.63
N LYS A 135 -5.04 -2.65 13.02
CA LYS A 135 -6.01 -1.72 13.56
C LYS A 135 -5.53 -1.18 14.92
N ILE A 136 -5.53 0.13 15.05
CA ILE A 136 -5.18 0.84 16.29
C ILE A 136 -6.39 1.66 16.76
N SER A 137 -6.41 1.98 18.05
CA SER A 137 -7.55 2.62 18.73
C SER A 137 -7.54 4.14 18.59
#